data_AF-A0A1E7IZY5-F1
#
_entry.id   AF-A0A1E7IZY5-F1
#
_cell.length_a   1.000
_cell.length_b   1.000
_cell.length_c   1.000
_cell.angle_alpha   90.00
_cell.angle_beta   90.00
_cell.angle_gamma   90.00
#
_symmetry.space_group_name_H-M   'P 1'
#
loop_
_entity.id
_entity.type
_entity.pdbx_description
1 polymer ?
#
loop_
_entity_poly.entity_id
_entity_poly.type
_entity_poly.pdbx_seq_one_letter_code
_entity_poly.pdbx_strand_id
1 'polypeptide(L)'
;MQIEWRIEKKRGNLRPKLHYKMILEECEKDLAIPPVCVESMIPKPLDHWQSHCYPGQKERNGWKPEEYYSLFTPGHKTPEVAETICLPWRADNEYPEIETSFHRLRDDFEESLRHAYNSLPMDTKGNMGITPQTKKHIAPGIAAARLLRAVGR
;
A
#
# COMPACT_ATOMS: atom_id res chain seq x y z
N MET A 1 -6.21 4.53 -8.32
CA MET A 1 -6.00 5.08 -6.97
C MET A 1 -6.39 6.52 -7.01
N GLN A 2 -7.36 6.90 -6.18
CA GLN A 2 -7.84 8.27 -6.09
C GLN A 2 -7.15 8.97 -4.92
N ILE A 3 -6.53 10.12 -5.20
CA ILE A 3 -5.93 11.00 -4.19
C ILE A 3 -6.75 12.29 -4.15
N GLU A 4 -7.32 12.58 -2.98
CA GLU A 4 -8.01 13.85 -2.70
C GLU A 4 -7.23 14.60 -1.64
N TRP A 5 -7.02 15.89 -1.84
CA TRP A 5 -6.33 16.72 -0.85
C TRP A 5 -6.85 18.14 -0.84
N ARG A 6 -6.71 18.79 0.32
CA ARG A 6 -7.04 20.20 0.52
C ARG A 6 -6.15 20.82 1.59
N ILE A 7 -5.86 22.10 1.42
CA ILE A 7 -5.11 22.89 2.42
C ILE A 7 -6.10 23.79 3.16
N GLU A 8 -6.13 23.69 4.48
CA GLU A 8 -6.90 24.61 5.33
C GLU A 8 -5.96 25.57 6.04
N LYS A 9 -6.21 26.87 5.88
CA LYS A 9 -5.49 27.93 6.58
C LYS A 9 -6.46 28.91 7.24
N LYS A 10 -6.41 28.97 8.57
CA LYS A 10 -7.15 29.96 9.35
C LYS A 10 -6.38 31.28 9.45
N ARG A 11 -7.11 32.39 9.58
CA ARG A 11 -6.55 33.73 9.75
C ARG A 11 -5.66 33.81 11.00
N GLY A 12 -4.61 34.63 10.93
CA GLY A 12 -3.69 34.92 12.03
C GLY A 12 -2.40 34.10 11.93
N ASN A 13 -1.82 33.79 13.09
CA ASN A 13 -0.53 33.09 13.19
C ASN A 13 -0.66 31.56 13.12
N LEU A 14 -1.83 31.03 12.78
CA LEU A 14 -2.06 29.58 12.71
C LEU A 14 -1.31 28.98 11.51
N ARG A 15 -0.76 27.78 11.66
CA ARG A 15 -0.15 27.04 10.56
C ARG A 15 -1.22 26.42 9.66
N PRO A 16 -0.98 26.38 8.34
CA PRO A 16 -1.85 25.64 7.44
C PRO A 16 -1.76 24.14 7.72
N LYS A 17 -2.83 23.43 7.40
CA LYS A 17 -2.89 21.98 7.49
C LYS A 17 -3.24 21.39 6.13
N LEU A 18 -2.48 20.40 5.70
CA LEU A 18 -2.85 19.56 4.56
C LEU A 18 -3.69 18.42 5.07
N HIS A 19 -4.92 18.31 4.56
CA HIS A 19 -5.78 17.15 4.72
C HIS A 19 -5.72 16.37 3.43
N TYR A 20 -5.44 15.08 3.49
CA TYR A 20 -5.44 14.23 2.32
C TYR A 20 -6.09 12.89 2.63
N LYS A 21 -6.69 12.31 1.59
CA LYS A 21 -7.33 11.01 1.59
C LYS A 21 -6.92 10.27 0.32
N MET A 22 -6.53 9.01 0.47
CA MET A 22 -6.23 8.12 -0.64
C MET A 22 -7.13 6.91 -0.57
N ILE A 23 -7.66 6.51 -1.72
CA ILE A 23 -8.57 5.37 -1.85
C ILE A 23 -8.08 4.49 -2.99
N LEU A 24 -7.91 3.20 -2.72
CA LEU A 24 -7.68 2.20 -3.75
C LEU A 24 -8.98 1.86 -4.47
N GLU A 25 -8.89 1.72 -5.78
CA GLU A 25 -9.95 1.17 -6.63
C GLU A 25 -10.05 -0.34 -6.46
N GLU A 26 -11.16 -0.94 -6.92
CA GLU A 26 -11.39 -2.39 -6.73
C GLU A 26 -10.31 -3.25 -7.41
N CYS A 27 -9.94 -2.91 -8.66
CA CYS A 27 -8.90 -3.62 -9.40
C CYS A 27 -7.51 -3.56 -8.71
N GLU A 28 -7.24 -2.50 -7.96
CA GLU A 28 -5.98 -2.33 -7.23
C GLU A 28 -5.94 -3.17 -5.95
N LYS A 29 -7.10 -3.37 -5.30
CA LYS A 29 -7.24 -4.23 -4.13
C LYS A 29 -7.03 -5.69 -4.50
N ASP A 30 -7.57 -6.12 -5.63
CA ASP A 30 -7.49 -7.50 -6.10
C ASP A 30 -6.07 -7.95 -6.40
N LEU A 31 -5.20 -7.02 -6.79
CA LEU A 31 -3.78 -7.29 -7.07
C LEU A 31 -2.90 -7.33 -5.81
N ALA A 32 -3.47 -7.10 -4.63
CA ALA A 32 -2.82 -7.28 -3.32
C ALA A 32 -1.43 -6.62 -3.18
N ILE A 33 -1.26 -5.42 -3.73
CA ILE A 33 0.03 -4.71 -3.77
C ILE A 33 0.44 -4.26 -2.36
N PRO A 34 1.74 -4.33 -2.00
CA PRO A 34 2.22 -3.74 -0.76
C PRO A 34 2.08 -2.21 -0.76
N PRO A 35 1.88 -1.56 0.39
CA PRO A 35 1.92 -0.11 0.49
C PRO A 35 3.25 0.45 -0.04
N VAL A 36 3.17 1.47 -0.89
CA VAL A 36 4.32 2.21 -1.38
C VAL A 36 4.57 3.40 -0.46
N CYS A 37 5.85 3.60 -0.09
CA CYS A 37 6.31 4.71 0.73
C CYS A 37 7.24 5.59 -0.09
N VAL A 38 6.97 6.90 -0.11
CA VAL A 38 7.84 7.88 -0.76
C VAL A 38 8.18 9.00 0.22
N GLU A 39 9.44 9.38 0.26
CA GLU A 39 9.87 10.63 0.89
C GLU A 39 9.37 11.81 0.05
N SER A 40 8.45 12.58 0.62
CA SER A 40 7.85 13.72 -0.06
C SER A 40 8.82 14.90 -0.11
N MET A 41 8.46 15.90 -0.91
CA MET A 41 9.11 17.21 -0.89
C MET A 41 8.41 18.18 0.08
N ILE A 42 7.43 17.71 0.85
CA ILE A 42 6.65 18.52 1.79
C ILE A 42 7.47 18.74 3.06
N PRO A 43 7.91 19.98 3.35
CA PRO A 43 8.70 20.26 4.53
C PRO A 43 7.95 19.93 5.81
N LYS A 44 8.63 19.27 6.76
CA LYS A 44 8.12 19.05 8.10
C LYS A 44 8.67 20.12 9.04
N PRO A 45 7.81 21.01 9.58
CA PRO A 45 8.25 21.98 10.59
C PRO A 45 8.76 21.25 11.84
N LEU A 46 9.85 21.72 12.45
CA LEU A 46 10.44 21.12 13.66
C LEU A 46 9.38 20.89 14.76
N ASP A 47 8.55 21.91 15.01
CA ASP A 47 7.45 21.84 15.98
C ASP A 47 6.12 21.54 15.30
N HIS A 48 6.03 20.57 14.38
CA HIS A 48 4.80 20.31 13.62
C HIS A 48 3.55 20.10 14.50
N TRP A 49 3.70 19.69 15.76
CA TRP A 49 2.61 19.62 16.76
C TRP A 49 2.03 20.99 17.12
N GLN A 50 2.81 22.06 16.99
CA GLN A 50 2.37 23.42 17.29
C GLN A 50 1.54 23.97 16.13
N SER A 51 0.31 24.36 16.43
CA SER A 51 -0.66 24.84 15.45
C SER A 51 -0.44 26.29 15.00
N HIS A 52 0.59 26.99 15.50
CA HIS A 52 0.85 28.39 15.23
C HIS A 52 2.34 28.71 15.15
N CYS A 53 2.67 29.81 14.47
CA CYS A 53 4.00 30.35 14.33
C CYS A 53 3.95 31.89 14.31
N TYR A 54 4.54 32.52 15.33
CA TYR A 54 4.57 33.98 15.47
C TYR A 54 5.59 34.63 14.51
N PRO A 55 5.40 35.90 14.14
CA PRO A 55 6.37 36.63 13.32
C PRO A 55 7.78 36.62 13.94
N GLY A 56 8.82 36.50 13.10
CA GLY A 56 10.21 36.48 13.55
C GLY A 56 10.66 35.16 14.18
N GLN A 57 9.85 34.11 14.13
CA GLN A 57 10.19 32.79 14.64
C GLN A 57 10.21 31.72 13.54
N LYS A 58 11.15 30.77 13.63
CA LYS A 58 11.14 29.50 12.86
C LYS A 58 10.95 29.73 11.36
N GLU A 59 9.89 29.15 10.78
CA GLU A 59 9.50 29.32 9.37
C GLU A 59 9.41 30.79 8.93
N ARG A 60 9.15 31.72 9.86
CA ARG A 60 9.01 33.16 9.62
C ARG A 60 10.30 33.94 9.88
N ASN A 61 11.44 33.25 10.03
CA ASN A 61 12.77 33.83 10.23
C ASN A 61 13.86 33.08 9.44
N GLY A 62 13.65 32.86 8.14
CA GLY A 62 14.66 32.28 7.25
C GLY A 62 14.98 30.79 7.50
N TRP A 63 14.06 30.07 8.15
CA TRP A 63 14.22 28.64 8.40
C TRP A 63 14.33 27.83 7.10
N LYS A 64 15.14 26.78 7.17
CA LYS A 64 15.30 25.77 6.11
C LYS A 64 14.79 24.42 6.62
N PRO A 65 14.09 23.64 5.78
CA PRO A 65 13.66 22.29 6.15
C PRO A 65 14.85 21.36 6.40
N GLU A 66 14.83 20.66 7.53
CA GLU A 66 15.77 19.57 7.83
C GLU A 66 15.12 18.19 7.58
N GLU A 67 13.80 18.10 7.76
CA GLU A 67 13.01 16.89 7.55
C GLU A 67 11.87 17.14 6.57
N TYR A 68 11.47 16.07 5.89
CA TYR A 68 10.31 16.03 5.00
C TYR A 68 9.34 14.94 5.46
N TYR A 69 8.05 15.10 5.14
CA TYR A 69 7.07 14.06 5.44
C TYR A 69 7.25 12.85 4.54
N SER A 70 6.96 11.65 5.05
CA SER A 70 6.79 10.45 4.22
C SER A 70 5.31 10.27 3.90
N LEU A 71 5.00 9.92 2.66
CA LEU A 71 3.64 9.60 2.22
C LEU A 71 3.55 8.10 1.93
N PHE A 72 2.42 7.51 2.29
CA PHE A 72 2.18 6.08 2.13
C PHE A 72 0.85 5.85 1.40
N THR A 73 0.84 4.90 0.47
CA THR A 73 -0.43 4.45 -0.12
C THR A 73 -1.19 3.54 0.85
N PRO A 74 -2.51 3.38 0.69
CA PRO A 74 -3.24 2.35 1.42
C PRO A 74 -2.75 0.95 1.01
N GLY A 75 -3.03 -0.04 1.86
CA GLY A 75 -2.82 -1.45 1.53
C GLY A 75 -4.12 -2.14 1.13
N HIS A 76 -4.05 -3.31 0.49
CA HIS A 76 -5.25 -4.04 0.05
C HIS A 76 -6.24 -4.40 1.18
N LYS A 77 -5.76 -4.60 2.42
CA LYS A 77 -6.63 -4.85 3.60
C LYS A 77 -7.23 -3.58 4.21
N THR A 78 -6.61 -2.44 3.97
CA THR A 78 -7.03 -1.15 4.48
C THR A 78 -6.97 -0.17 3.30
N PRO A 79 -7.98 -0.24 2.40
CA PRO A 79 -7.92 0.38 1.08
C PRO A 79 -8.11 1.90 1.11
N GLU A 80 -8.22 2.48 2.29
CA GLU A 80 -8.37 3.91 2.51
C GLU A 80 -7.40 4.36 3.59
N VAL A 81 -6.70 5.47 3.34
CA VAL A 81 -5.96 6.21 4.36
C VAL A 81 -6.38 7.67 4.30
N ALA A 82 -6.55 8.28 5.47
CA ALA A 82 -6.85 9.70 5.60
C ALA A 82 -6.00 10.28 6.72
N GLU A 83 -5.26 11.36 6.41
CA GLU A 83 -4.32 11.96 7.33
C GLU A 83 -4.38 13.49 7.28
N THR A 84 -3.78 14.10 8.31
CA THR A 84 -3.65 15.55 8.39
C THR A 84 -2.24 15.90 8.87
N ILE A 85 -1.50 16.63 8.04
CA ILE A 85 -0.14 17.07 8.35
C ILE A 85 -0.06 18.60 8.45
N CYS A 86 0.89 19.08 9.24
CA CYS A 86 1.08 20.50 9.51
C CYS A 86 2.09 21.07 8.51
N LEU A 87 1.71 22.13 7.81
CA LEU A 87 2.58 22.77 6.82
C LEU A 87 3.32 23.95 7.45
N PRO A 88 4.52 24.29 6.95
CA PRO A 88 5.20 25.52 7.35
C PRO A 88 4.36 26.75 6.98
N TRP A 89 4.41 27.78 7.81
CA TRP A 89 3.79 29.06 7.46
C TRP A 89 4.54 29.69 6.29
N ARG A 90 3.79 30.17 5.28
CA ARG A 90 4.32 30.97 4.16
C ARG A 90 3.48 32.23 3.96
N ALA A 91 4.07 33.24 3.33
CA ALA A 91 3.40 34.52 3.08
C ALA A 91 2.46 34.45 1.87
N ASP A 92 2.88 33.73 0.83
CA ASP A 92 2.13 33.48 -0.41
C ASP A 92 1.02 32.43 -0.25
N ASN A 93 1.14 31.54 0.74
CA ASN A 93 0.30 30.34 0.91
C ASN A 93 0.36 29.37 -0.28
N GLU A 94 1.47 29.36 -1.01
CA GLU A 94 1.69 28.44 -2.11
C GLU A 94 2.48 27.21 -1.64
N TYR A 95 2.05 26.02 -2.10
CA TYR A 95 2.62 24.73 -1.72
C TYR A 95 2.71 23.77 -2.91
N PRO A 96 3.42 24.11 -4.00
CA PRO A 96 3.52 23.28 -5.21
C PRO A 96 4.15 21.90 -4.96
N GLU A 97 4.96 21.79 -3.91
CA GLU A 97 5.59 20.53 -3.53
C GLU A 97 4.59 19.43 -3.14
N ILE A 98 3.37 19.80 -2.74
CA ILE A 98 2.32 18.84 -2.33
C ILE A 98 1.87 18.03 -3.53
N GLU A 99 1.46 18.71 -4.60
CA GLU A 99 1.02 18.07 -5.83
C GLU A 99 2.16 17.27 -6.48
N THR A 100 3.37 17.84 -6.50
CA THR A 100 4.58 17.15 -6.97
C THR A 100 4.82 15.85 -6.20
N SER A 101 4.65 15.86 -4.88
CA SER A 101 4.84 14.68 -4.02
C SER A 101 3.76 13.62 -4.25
N PHE A 102 2.50 14.02 -4.44
CA PHE A 102 1.43 13.09 -4.76
C PHE A 102 1.56 12.48 -6.16
N HIS A 103 2.05 13.23 -7.14
CA HIS A 103 2.39 12.68 -8.46
C HIS A 103 3.46 11.60 -8.35
N ARG A 104 4.57 11.89 -7.65
CA ARG A 104 5.62 10.90 -7.44
C ARG A 104 5.13 9.64 -6.75
N LEU A 105 4.32 9.79 -5.70
CA LEU A 105 3.71 8.65 -5.00
C LEU A 105 2.82 7.82 -5.94
N ARG A 106 2.01 8.49 -6.78
CA ARG A 106 1.15 7.81 -7.75
C ARG A 106 1.98 7.08 -8.80
N ASP A 107 3.04 7.69 -9.32
CA ASP A 107 3.87 7.09 -10.35
C ASP A 107 4.57 5.82 -9.84
N ASP A 108 5.14 5.86 -8.63
CA ASP A 108 5.78 4.70 -7.97
C ASP A 108 4.74 3.59 -7.66
N PHE A 109 3.53 3.97 -7.27
CA PHE A 109 2.42 3.04 -7.06
C PHE A 109 1.96 2.38 -8.37
N GLU A 110 1.78 3.17 -9.43
CA GLU A 110 1.38 2.64 -10.74
C GLU A 110 2.44 1.73 -11.35
N GLU A 111 3.73 1.99 -11.12
CA GLU A 111 4.79 1.07 -11.50
C GLU A 111 4.65 -0.29 -10.79
N SER A 112 4.43 -0.26 -9.48
CA SER A 112 4.18 -1.46 -8.67
C SER A 112 2.92 -2.21 -9.13
N LEU A 113 1.86 -1.47 -9.47
CA LEU A 113 0.61 -1.99 -10.02
C LEU A 113 0.82 -2.70 -11.36
N ARG A 114 1.58 -2.09 -12.28
CA ARG A 114 1.94 -2.71 -13.57
C ARG A 114 2.75 -3.99 -13.36
N HIS A 115 3.71 -3.97 -12.43
CA HIS A 115 4.50 -5.16 -12.11
C HIS A 115 3.63 -6.29 -11.55
N ALA A 116 2.74 -5.99 -10.60
CA ALA A 116 1.82 -6.97 -10.03
C ALA A 116 0.86 -7.54 -11.08
N TYR A 117 0.32 -6.69 -11.96
CA TYR A 117 -0.57 -7.11 -13.03
C TYR A 117 0.09 -8.08 -14.03
N ASN A 118 1.39 -7.90 -14.30
CA ASN A 118 2.15 -8.78 -15.19
C ASN A 118 2.40 -10.19 -14.60
N SER A 119 2.11 -10.41 -13.31
CA SER A 119 2.14 -11.73 -12.70
C SER A 119 0.88 -12.52 -13.07
N LEU A 120 0.95 -13.25 -14.19
CA LEU A 120 -0.19 -13.98 -14.73
C LEU A 120 -0.76 -15.02 -13.75
N PRO A 121 -2.10 -15.18 -13.69
CA PRO A 121 -2.72 -16.21 -12.86
C PRO A 121 -2.40 -17.62 -13.39
N MET A 122 -2.32 -18.60 -12.48
CA MET A 122 -2.14 -20.00 -12.82
C MET A 122 -3.08 -20.91 -12.01
N ASP A 123 -3.68 -21.90 -12.66
CA ASP A 123 -4.46 -22.98 -12.02
C ASP A 123 -4.01 -24.32 -12.62
N THR A 124 -3.06 -24.97 -11.96
CA THR A 124 -2.50 -26.26 -12.41
C THR A 124 -3.07 -27.39 -11.57
N LYS A 125 -3.71 -28.36 -12.24
CA LYS A 125 -4.30 -29.54 -11.59
C LYS A 125 -3.48 -30.78 -11.94
N GLY A 126 -3.02 -31.49 -10.92
CA GLY A 126 -2.35 -32.78 -11.04
C GLY A 126 -3.20 -33.90 -10.44
N ASN A 127 -3.24 -35.04 -11.12
CA ASN A 127 -3.79 -36.27 -10.56
C ASN A 127 -2.79 -37.41 -10.79
N MET A 128 -2.34 -38.05 -9.71
CA MET A 128 -1.40 -39.16 -9.76
C MET A 128 -2.04 -40.39 -9.15
N GLY A 129 -2.19 -41.44 -9.96
CA GLY A 129 -2.68 -42.75 -9.53
C GLY A 129 -1.56 -43.79 -9.54
N ILE A 130 -1.83 -44.93 -8.90
CA ILE A 130 -0.93 -46.09 -8.97
C ILE A 130 -0.70 -46.46 -10.44
N THR A 131 0.57 -46.60 -10.82
CA THR A 131 0.95 -46.97 -12.18
C THR A 131 0.36 -48.35 -12.55
N PRO A 132 0.08 -48.60 -13.83
CA PRO A 132 -0.41 -49.92 -14.26
C PRO A 132 0.52 -51.07 -13.87
N GLN A 133 1.85 -50.85 -13.87
CA GLN A 133 2.83 -51.84 -13.45
C GLN A 133 2.69 -52.18 -11.96
N THR A 134 2.60 -51.17 -11.10
CA THR A 134 2.41 -51.39 -9.66
C THR A 134 1.05 -52.04 -9.38
N LYS A 135 -0.03 -51.64 -10.08
CA LYS A 135 -1.34 -52.31 -9.97
C LYS A 135 -1.26 -53.79 -10.32
N LYS A 136 -0.57 -54.16 -11.41
CA LYS A 136 -0.38 -55.55 -11.80
C LYS A 136 0.42 -56.36 -10.77
N HIS A 137 1.43 -55.75 -10.16
CA HIS A 137 2.26 -56.42 -9.16
C HIS A 137 1.49 -56.74 -7.86
N ILE A 138 0.64 -55.82 -7.39
CA ILE A 138 -0.07 -55.97 -6.10
C ILE A 138 -1.45 -56.64 -6.21
N ALA A 139 -2.08 -56.61 -7.39
CA ALA A 139 -3.44 -57.15 -7.59
C ALA A 139 -3.62 -58.62 -7.17
N PRO A 140 -2.69 -59.56 -7.46
CA PRO A 140 -2.84 -60.95 -7.06
C PRO A 140 -2.87 -61.13 -5.53
N GLY A 141 -1.98 -60.44 -4.81
CA GLY A 141 -1.91 -60.52 -3.34
C GLY A 141 -3.19 -59.98 -2.67
N ILE A 142 -3.74 -58.89 -3.21
CA ILE A 142 -5.01 -58.32 -2.73
C ILE A 142 -6.19 -59.26 -3.03
N ALA A 143 -6.22 -59.90 -4.21
CA ALA A 143 -7.27 -60.84 -4.57
C ALA A 143 -7.25 -62.09 -3.68
N ALA A 144 -6.08 -62.67 -3.42
CA ALA A 144 -5.91 -63.82 -2.54
C ALA A 144 -6.37 -63.52 -1.10
N ALA A 145 -5.98 -62.37 -0.55
CA ALA A 145 -6.40 -61.94 0.80
C ALA A 145 -7.92 -61.76 0.91
N ARG A 146 -8.58 -61.27 -0.15
CA ARG A 146 -10.05 -61.14 -0.20
C ARG A 146 -10.75 -62.49 -0.25
N LEU A 147 -10.26 -63.42 -1.06
CA LEU A 147 -10.82 -64.77 -1.16
C LEU A 147 -10.74 -65.52 0.17
N LEU A 148 -9.57 -65.50 0.83
CA LEU A 148 -9.38 -66.17 2.12
C LEU A 148 -10.31 -65.62 3.21
N ARG A 149 -10.55 -64.29 3.24
CA ARG A 149 -11.52 -63.68 4.17
C ARG A 149 -12.97 -64.06 3.89
N ALA A 150 -13.33 -64.27 2.62
CA ALA A 150 -14.71 -64.62 2.25
C ALA A 150 -15.05 -66.08 2.58
N VAL A 151 -14.05 -66.96 2.54
CA VAL A 151 -14.20 -68.40 2.83
C VAL A 151 -14.00 -68.72 4.32
N GLY A 152 -13.23 -67.91 5.05
CA GLY A 152 -12.98 -68.08 6.49
C GLY A 152 -14.09 -67.59 7.41
N ARG A 153 -15.37 -67.72 7.02
CA ARG A 153 -16.53 -67.50 7.91
C ARG A 153 -17.02 -68.80 8.51
#